data_AF-A0A354FQZ1-F1
#
_entry.id   AF-A0A354FQZ1-F1
#
_cell.length_a   1.000
_cell.length_b   1.000
_cell.length_c   1.000
_cell.angle_alpha   90.00
_cell.angle_beta   90.00
_cell.angle_gamma   90.00
#
_symmetry.space_group_name_H-M   'P 1'
#
loop_
_entity.id
_entity.type
_entity.pdbx_description
1 polymer ?
#
loop_
_entity_poly.entity_id
_entity_poly.type
_entity_poly.pdbx_seq_one_letter_code
_entity_poly.pdbx_strand_id
1 'polypeptide(L)'
;AQVVTKKRPEGHSGDHIGLGTLTHWRPPFETTKTTKPPGVPAGLIARTTREGIRVTWVGSVEPDSCVDAQSYTVYRSTDSSGPYQKVATQISSPGYHDTNANSGTLYFYTITASNAVGTSASSAKLAASSGLPGGFMSMDVGKVGLPGYSEFNGQTFTMEGEGHDVGGTDDSFHFAYAPMTGDGTITARVVRPMSSQWTKPGVMMRETLAADSRHASVLLLPHWSGALVTRSKKGGETTTNKARHLGEKHVIKKNRLSTPYWLRLIRFRNRFTGYMSADGYNWKDLGSVEIPMAQTFYVGLPACSQLNKVTTTVTYDHVSIPTWRTPPSDGNEDLIAARPEPRWHKTPWFERHRAFNARVKKGNVDLLMIGDSITHWWDKEGESGGKKIWDQYYAKRNAVNLAISGDRTEHVLWRLENGNIDGISPKLAILMIGTNNHSSSPPEVTARDIRLIVGKLRIKLPKTTILVLGIFPRGGNDDDTARQKNMKVNKLICNIGDEDRMIHYRDIGATFLDGRRMKPDLIPDGTHPNQKGYAAWAEAMEPIVSKLLGETNPVAK
;
A
#
# COMPACT_ATOMS: atom_id res chain seq x y z
N ALA A 1 37.98 34.22 -21.31
CA ALA A 1 39.25 34.34 -20.56
C ALA A 1 39.43 35.72 -19.89
N GLN A 2 39.23 36.86 -20.57
CA GLN A 2 39.54 38.19 -20.00
C GLN A 2 38.57 38.75 -18.93
N VAL A 3 37.35 38.23 -18.82
CA VAL A 3 36.38 38.70 -17.80
C VAL A 3 36.70 38.14 -16.40
N VAL A 4 37.27 36.93 -16.33
CA VAL A 4 37.56 36.20 -15.08
C VAL A 4 38.81 36.76 -14.38
N THR A 5 39.77 37.31 -15.13
CA THR A 5 41.02 37.84 -14.57
C THR A 5 40.88 39.15 -13.81
N LYS A 6 39.73 39.87 -13.94
CA LYS A 6 39.59 41.24 -13.43
C LYS A 6 38.69 41.42 -12.21
N LYS A 7 37.97 40.41 -11.71
CA LYS A 7 37.20 40.53 -10.45
C LYS A 7 37.14 39.20 -9.71
N ARG A 8 37.79 39.12 -8.54
CA ARG A 8 37.40 38.18 -7.47
C ARG A 8 36.39 38.93 -6.59
N PRO A 9 35.07 38.70 -6.70
CA PRO A 9 34.09 39.49 -5.95
C PRO A 9 33.66 38.84 -4.62
N GLU A 10 34.10 37.61 -4.32
CA GLU A 10 33.53 36.83 -3.22
C GLU A 10 34.20 37.16 -1.88
N GLY A 11 33.44 37.82 -1.00
CA GLY A 11 33.66 37.83 0.44
C GLY A 11 32.84 36.73 1.14
N HIS A 12 33.00 36.60 2.47
CA HIS A 12 32.40 35.56 3.32
C HIS A 12 30.86 35.38 3.19
N SER A 13 30.12 36.37 2.68
CA SER A 13 28.66 36.41 2.80
C SER A 13 27.89 36.65 1.49
N GLY A 14 28.48 36.45 0.30
CA GLY A 14 27.78 36.69 -0.97
C GLY A 14 28.06 35.62 -2.04
N ASP A 15 27.07 34.77 -2.31
CA ASP A 15 27.09 33.86 -3.47
C ASP A 15 26.46 34.56 -4.68
N HIS A 16 27.20 34.63 -5.79
CA HIS A 16 26.74 35.22 -7.04
C HIS A 16 26.59 34.12 -8.11
N ILE A 17 25.36 33.94 -8.61
CA ILE A 17 25.04 32.95 -9.65
C ILE A 17 25.90 33.22 -10.90
N GLY A 18 26.71 32.23 -11.27
CA GLY A 18 27.65 32.28 -12.41
C GLY A 18 29.12 32.47 -12.03
N LEU A 19 29.44 32.73 -10.75
CA LEU A 19 30.81 32.85 -10.24
C LEU A 19 31.07 31.97 -9.00
N GLY A 20 30.06 31.63 -8.20
CA GLY A 20 30.21 30.72 -7.05
C GLY A 20 30.30 29.24 -7.43
N THR A 21 31.03 28.45 -6.61
CA THR A 21 31.28 26.98 -6.50
C THR A 21 31.46 26.13 -7.78
N LEU A 22 30.81 26.47 -8.89
CA LEU A 22 30.87 25.84 -10.22
C LEU A 22 31.96 26.41 -11.14
N THR A 23 32.70 27.44 -10.73
CA THR A 23 33.77 28.05 -11.56
C THR A 23 35.18 27.97 -10.93
N HIS A 24 35.48 26.88 -10.22
CA HIS A 24 36.89 26.57 -9.96
C HIS A 24 37.56 26.10 -11.25
N TRP A 25 38.20 27.03 -11.96
CA TRP A 25 39.20 26.71 -12.97
C TRP A 25 40.43 26.15 -12.23
N ARG A 26 40.78 24.89 -12.52
CA ARG A 26 42.12 24.39 -12.21
C ARG A 26 43.06 24.86 -13.33
N PRO A 27 44.34 25.17 -13.03
CA PRO A 27 45.36 25.28 -14.06
C PRO A 27 45.33 24.04 -14.97
N PRO A 28 45.61 24.18 -16.29
CA PRO A 28 45.71 23.03 -17.18
C PRO A 28 46.65 21.99 -16.57
N PHE A 29 46.24 20.73 -16.54
CA PHE A 29 47.08 19.65 -16.01
C PHE A 29 48.29 19.47 -16.93
N GLU A 30 49.50 19.62 -16.39
CA GLU A 30 50.74 19.36 -17.13
C GLU A 30 51.09 17.86 -17.20
N THR A 31 50.40 17.02 -16.41
CA THR A 31 50.69 15.59 -16.30
C THR A 31 49.55 14.73 -16.85
N THR A 32 49.81 13.96 -17.90
CA THR A 32 48.88 12.93 -18.43
C THR A 32 49.06 11.56 -17.77
N LYS A 33 50.02 11.44 -16.84
CA LYS A 33 50.34 10.19 -16.16
C LYS A 33 49.37 9.96 -15.00
N THR A 34 48.59 8.88 -15.08
CA THR A 34 47.70 8.45 -13.99
C THR A 34 48.51 7.96 -12.80
N THR A 35 48.14 8.41 -11.60
CA THR A 35 48.80 8.00 -10.33
C THR A 35 47.86 7.36 -9.33
N LYS A 36 46.56 7.40 -9.60
CA LYS A 36 45.50 6.82 -8.76
C LYS A 36 44.47 6.06 -9.61
N PRO A 37 43.64 5.20 -8.99
CA PRO A 37 42.45 4.66 -9.62
C PRO A 37 41.45 5.76 -10.01
N PRO A 38 40.54 5.50 -10.97
CA PRO A 38 39.49 6.45 -11.33
C PRO A 38 38.53 6.72 -10.16
N GLY A 39 37.82 7.85 -10.23
CA GLY A 39 36.70 8.16 -9.36
C GLY A 39 35.59 7.11 -9.43
N VAL A 40 34.76 7.03 -8.38
CA VAL A 40 33.65 6.08 -8.32
C VAL A 40 32.58 6.45 -9.36
N PRO A 41 32.09 5.50 -10.18
CA PRO A 41 30.99 5.75 -11.11
C PRO A 41 29.75 6.31 -10.40
N ALA A 42 29.15 7.35 -10.97
CA ALA A 42 28.01 8.06 -10.44
C ALA A 42 26.95 8.34 -11.52
N GLY A 43 25.80 8.87 -11.11
CA GLY A 43 24.71 9.20 -12.06
C GLY A 43 24.14 7.98 -12.78
N LEU A 44 24.08 6.85 -12.08
CA LEU A 44 23.56 5.60 -12.60
C LEU A 44 22.05 5.73 -12.93
N ILE A 45 21.67 5.34 -14.14
CA ILE A 45 20.29 5.30 -14.63
C ILE A 45 20.05 3.93 -15.24
N ALA A 46 18.90 3.32 -14.95
CA ALA A 46 18.45 2.11 -15.62
C ALA A 46 17.21 2.43 -16.45
N ARG A 47 17.15 1.87 -17.65
CA ARG A 47 16.00 1.89 -18.52
C ARG A 47 15.53 0.49 -18.84
N THR A 48 14.24 0.23 -18.67
CA THR A 48 13.62 -1.01 -19.13
C THR A 48 13.55 -1.00 -20.65
N THR A 49 13.97 -2.08 -21.30
CA THR A 49 13.86 -2.27 -22.75
C THR A 49 13.15 -3.59 -23.05
N ARG A 50 12.77 -3.81 -24.31
CA ARG A 50 12.20 -5.11 -24.74
C ARG A 50 13.17 -6.28 -24.58
N GLU A 51 14.47 -5.98 -24.62
CA GLU A 51 15.54 -6.98 -24.63
C GLU A 51 16.26 -7.08 -23.27
N GLY A 52 15.76 -6.43 -22.20
CA GLY A 52 16.40 -6.45 -20.89
C GLY A 52 16.55 -5.06 -20.27
N ILE A 53 17.63 -4.84 -19.50
CA ILE A 53 17.87 -3.59 -18.75
C ILE A 53 19.06 -2.85 -19.33
N ARG A 54 18.87 -1.60 -19.74
CA ARG A 54 19.97 -0.71 -20.15
C ARG A 54 20.40 0.14 -18.96
N VAL A 55 21.63 -0.06 -18.50
CA VAL A 55 22.25 0.71 -17.42
C VAL A 55 23.26 1.68 -18.02
N THR A 56 23.16 2.96 -17.66
CA THR A 56 24.10 4.02 -18.09
C THR A 56 24.57 4.81 -16.89
N TRP A 57 25.77 5.40 -16.97
CA TRP A 57 26.35 6.19 -15.89
C TRP A 57 27.18 7.35 -16.44
N VAL A 58 27.67 8.21 -15.56
CA VAL A 58 28.62 9.28 -15.93
C VAL A 58 30.03 8.70 -15.98
N GLY A 59 30.78 9.01 -17.05
CA GLY A 59 32.17 8.60 -17.21
C GLY A 59 33.03 9.00 -16.00
N SER A 60 33.85 8.06 -15.52
CA SER A 60 34.76 8.27 -14.40
C SER A 60 36.12 8.71 -14.91
N VAL A 61 36.75 9.65 -14.21
CA VAL A 61 38.10 10.14 -14.50
C VAL A 61 39.01 9.93 -13.28
N GLU A 62 40.32 9.87 -13.51
CA GLU A 62 41.29 9.96 -12.43
C GLU A 62 41.22 11.36 -11.78
N PRO A 63 41.10 11.48 -10.44
CA PRO A 63 40.88 12.77 -9.78
C PRO A 63 41.96 13.85 -9.98
N ASP A 64 43.21 13.45 -10.20
CA ASP A 64 44.34 14.37 -10.31
C ASP A 64 44.70 14.70 -11.76
N SER A 65 44.74 13.71 -12.66
CA SER A 65 45.12 13.90 -14.08
C SER A 65 43.92 14.09 -15.01
N CYS A 66 42.70 13.87 -14.52
CA CYS A 66 41.45 13.91 -15.29
C CYS A 66 41.44 12.99 -16.53
N VAL A 67 42.28 11.96 -16.55
CA VAL A 67 42.28 10.95 -17.61
C VAL A 67 41.10 10.01 -17.41
N ASP A 68 40.37 9.72 -18.48
CA ASP A 68 39.22 8.82 -18.45
C ASP A 68 39.60 7.42 -17.95
N ALA A 69 38.66 6.78 -17.26
CA ALA A 69 38.76 5.37 -16.95
C ALA A 69 38.89 4.55 -18.24
N GLN A 70 39.75 3.54 -18.20
CA GLN A 70 40.01 2.68 -19.36
C GLN A 70 38.93 1.63 -19.53
N SER A 71 38.36 1.15 -18.41
CA SER A 71 37.25 0.21 -18.48
C SER A 71 36.36 0.22 -17.24
N TYR A 72 35.18 -0.37 -17.38
CA TYR A 72 34.21 -0.60 -16.31
C TYR A 72 33.91 -2.08 -16.14
N THR A 73 33.58 -2.46 -14.90
CA THR A 73 33.00 -3.76 -14.56
C THR A 73 31.65 -3.54 -13.90
N VAL A 74 30.62 -4.23 -14.42
CA VAL A 74 29.24 -4.20 -13.93
C VAL A 74 28.98 -5.47 -13.13
N TYR A 75 28.40 -5.27 -11.95
CA TYR A 75 27.98 -6.33 -11.07
C TYR A 75 26.46 -6.31 -10.92
N ARG A 76 25.85 -7.47 -10.73
CA ARG A 76 24.41 -7.66 -10.58
C ARG A 76 24.09 -8.65 -9.45
N SER A 77 23.01 -8.41 -8.73
CA SER A 77 22.43 -9.33 -7.75
C SER A 77 20.90 -9.29 -7.82
N THR A 78 20.22 -10.37 -7.46
CA THR A 78 18.77 -10.39 -7.19
C THR A 78 18.45 -10.07 -5.72
N ASP A 79 19.46 -10.05 -4.86
CA ASP A 79 19.37 -9.63 -3.46
C ASP A 79 20.13 -8.31 -3.28
N SER A 80 19.48 -7.32 -2.67
CA SER A 80 20.05 -6.00 -2.41
C SER A 80 21.26 -6.02 -1.46
N SER A 81 21.42 -7.08 -0.68
CA SER A 81 22.54 -7.35 0.23
C SER A 81 23.66 -8.14 -0.44
N GLY A 82 23.42 -8.67 -1.64
CA GLY A 82 24.34 -9.53 -2.37
C GLY A 82 24.11 -11.02 -2.11
N PRO A 83 25.03 -11.90 -2.56
CA PRO A 83 26.29 -11.57 -3.22
C PRO A 83 26.10 -11.01 -4.64
N TYR A 84 26.94 -10.05 -5.03
CA TYR A 84 26.96 -9.46 -6.37
C TYR A 84 27.87 -10.23 -7.31
N GLN A 85 27.36 -10.60 -8.49
CA GLN A 85 28.10 -11.34 -9.51
C GLN A 85 28.53 -10.39 -10.64
N LYS A 86 29.73 -10.60 -11.19
CA LYS A 86 30.19 -9.87 -12.38
C LYS A 86 29.38 -10.33 -13.59
N VAL A 87 28.70 -9.39 -14.25
CA VAL A 87 27.91 -9.65 -15.46
C VAL A 87 28.55 -9.10 -16.73
N ALA A 88 29.43 -8.12 -16.59
CA ALA A 88 30.24 -7.61 -17.69
C ALA A 88 31.53 -6.97 -17.18
N THR A 89 32.61 -7.07 -17.97
CA THR A 89 33.95 -6.55 -17.68
C THR A 89 34.52 -5.90 -18.94
N GLN A 90 35.56 -5.07 -18.78
CA GLN A 90 36.26 -4.43 -19.89
C GLN A 90 35.35 -3.56 -20.79
N ILE A 91 34.30 -2.97 -20.20
CA ILE A 91 33.43 -2.06 -20.93
C ILE A 91 34.16 -0.73 -21.11
N SER A 92 34.35 -0.28 -22.35
CA SER A 92 35.10 0.94 -22.67
C SER A 92 34.26 2.22 -22.67
N SER A 93 32.93 2.11 -22.65
CA SER A 93 32.00 3.25 -22.63
C SER A 93 31.07 3.17 -21.41
N PRO A 94 30.50 4.30 -20.94
CA PRO A 94 29.73 4.34 -19.70
C PRO A 94 28.28 3.86 -19.89
N GLY A 95 28.12 2.64 -20.41
CA GLY A 95 26.84 2.01 -20.64
C GLY A 95 26.94 0.49 -20.81
N TYR A 96 25.91 -0.21 -20.34
CA TYR A 96 25.78 -1.66 -20.44
C TYR A 96 24.32 -2.03 -20.71
N HIS A 97 24.09 -2.98 -21.61
CA HIS A 97 22.77 -3.53 -21.85
C HIS A 97 22.76 -4.98 -21.39
N ASP A 98 22.09 -5.21 -20.27
CA ASP A 98 21.92 -6.53 -19.68
C ASP A 98 20.76 -7.27 -20.37
N THR A 99 21.11 -8.03 -21.40
CA THR A 99 20.16 -8.85 -22.16
C THR A 99 19.82 -10.17 -21.48
N ASN A 100 20.53 -10.52 -20.42
CA ASN A 100 20.30 -11.74 -19.62
C ASN A 100 19.37 -11.48 -18.42
N ALA A 101 18.81 -10.29 -18.30
CA ALA A 101 17.88 -9.93 -17.22
C ALA A 101 16.47 -10.46 -17.50
N ASN A 102 16.03 -11.45 -16.71
CA ASN A 102 14.68 -12.02 -16.83
C ASN A 102 13.58 -10.99 -16.57
N SER A 103 12.58 -10.97 -17.46
CA SER A 103 11.40 -10.09 -17.32
C SER A 103 10.65 -10.35 -16.01
N GLY A 104 10.11 -9.28 -15.40
CA GLY A 104 9.45 -9.25 -14.09
C GLY A 104 10.39 -9.37 -12.88
N THR A 105 11.71 -9.54 -13.08
CA THR A 105 12.68 -9.75 -11.99
C THR A 105 13.36 -8.44 -11.61
N LEU A 106 13.42 -8.16 -10.31
CA LEU A 106 14.17 -7.04 -9.75
C LEU A 106 15.65 -7.40 -9.61
N TYR A 107 16.52 -6.55 -10.16
CA TYR A 107 17.96 -6.65 -10.03
C TYR A 107 18.54 -5.40 -9.37
N PHE A 108 19.68 -5.58 -8.73
CA PHE A 108 20.49 -4.52 -8.16
C PHE A 108 21.84 -4.51 -8.88
N TYR A 109 22.23 -3.34 -9.38
CA TYR A 109 23.48 -3.13 -10.10
C TYR A 109 24.45 -2.27 -9.30
N THR A 110 25.72 -2.60 -9.42
CA THR A 110 26.81 -1.71 -9.03
C THR A 110 27.93 -1.74 -10.07
N ILE A 111 28.72 -0.67 -10.12
CA ILE A 111 29.72 -0.47 -11.17
C ILE A 111 31.03 -0.01 -10.55
N THR A 112 32.13 -0.51 -11.08
CA THR A 112 33.49 -0.05 -10.76
C THR A 112 34.20 0.41 -12.03
N ALA A 113 35.06 1.42 -11.93
CA ALA A 113 35.91 1.91 -12.99
C ALA A 113 37.36 1.46 -12.76
N SER A 114 38.12 1.23 -13.83
CA SER A 114 39.52 0.79 -13.74
C SER A 114 40.41 1.52 -14.75
N ASN A 115 41.68 1.69 -14.36
CA ASN A 115 42.77 2.13 -15.24
C ASN A 115 44.03 1.29 -14.93
N ALA A 116 45.16 1.63 -15.53
CA ALA A 116 46.44 0.93 -15.32
C ALA A 116 46.95 0.94 -13.86
N VAL A 117 46.48 1.86 -13.02
CA VAL A 117 46.90 1.97 -11.60
C VAL A 117 46.03 1.11 -10.69
N GLY A 118 44.73 1.02 -10.97
CA GLY A 118 43.83 0.18 -10.19
C GLY A 118 42.35 0.43 -10.45
N THR A 119 41.53 -0.06 -9.52
CA THR A 119 40.07 -0.06 -9.61
C THR A 119 39.46 0.83 -8.53
N SER A 120 38.39 1.56 -8.89
CA SER A 120 37.62 2.41 -7.99
C SER A 120 36.84 1.58 -6.94
N ALA A 121 36.35 2.24 -5.90
CA ALA A 121 35.27 1.66 -5.10
C ALA A 121 33.99 1.46 -5.94
N SER A 122 33.07 0.64 -5.43
CA SER A 122 31.78 0.37 -6.06
C SER A 122 30.87 1.59 -6.02
N SER A 123 30.12 1.82 -7.09
CA SER A 123 29.04 2.80 -7.13
C SER A 123 27.96 2.54 -6.08
N ALA A 124 27.10 3.54 -5.87
CA ALA A 124 25.82 3.32 -5.21
C ALA A 124 25.01 2.24 -5.96
N LYS A 125 24.17 1.52 -5.20
CA LYS A 125 23.29 0.47 -5.75
C LYS A 125 22.19 1.10 -6.60
N LEU A 126 22.00 0.58 -7.81
CA LEU A 126 20.89 0.92 -8.68
C LEU A 126 19.93 -0.26 -8.77
N ALA A 127 18.68 -0.07 -8.33
CA ALA A 127 17.64 -1.09 -8.45
C ALA A 127 16.85 -0.91 -9.76
N ALA A 128 16.64 -1.99 -10.49
CA ALA A 128 15.92 -1.97 -11.77
C ALA A 128 15.27 -3.32 -12.06
N SER A 129 14.04 -3.28 -12.57
CA SER A 129 13.33 -4.46 -13.10
C SER A 129 13.49 -4.54 -14.61
N SER A 130 13.62 -5.75 -15.14
CA SER A 130 13.44 -6.02 -16.57
C SER A 130 11.94 -6.16 -16.79
N GLY A 131 11.28 -5.29 -17.54
CA GLY A 131 9.81 -5.26 -17.58
C GLY A 131 9.17 -4.82 -16.25
N LEU A 132 7.85 -4.88 -16.18
CA LEU A 132 7.08 -4.50 -14.99
C LEU A 132 6.74 -5.72 -14.11
N PRO A 133 6.62 -5.54 -12.78
CA PRO A 133 6.34 -6.63 -11.85
C PRO A 133 4.88 -7.07 -11.92
N GLY A 134 4.56 -8.24 -11.37
CA GLY A 134 3.16 -8.59 -11.07
C GLY A 134 2.25 -8.82 -12.26
N GLY A 135 2.82 -9.16 -13.42
CA GLY A 135 2.08 -9.27 -14.68
C GLY A 135 1.63 -7.93 -15.25
N PHE A 136 2.15 -6.82 -14.73
CA PHE A 136 1.95 -5.53 -15.38
C PHE A 136 2.63 -5.50 -16.74
N MET A 137 1.98 -4.84 -17.68
CA MET A 137 2.45 -4.50 -19.01
C MET A 137 2.32 -2.99 -19.17
N SER A 138 2.92 -2.42 -20.22
CA SER A 138 2.74 -1.00 -20.52
C SER A 138 2.56 -0.74 -22.01
N MET A 139 1.71 0.22 -22.34
CA MET A 139 1.54 0.68 -23.72
C MET A 139 1.01 2.11 -23.76
N ASP A 140 1.20 2.76 -24.90
CA ASP A 140 0.46 3.97 -25.25
C ASP A 140 -0.94 3.63 -25.75
N VAL A 141 -1.92 4.39 -25.29
CA VAL A 141 -3.33 4.25 -25.64
C VAL A 141 -3.70 5.41 -26.54
N GLY A 142 -4.38 5.10 -27.64
CA GLY A 142 -4.84 6.09 -28.60
C GLY A 142 -3.71 6.74 -29.38
N LYS A 143 -3.96 7.96 -29.86
CA LYS A 143 -3.00 8.68 -30.69
C LYS A 143 -2.02 9.47 -29.82
N VAL A 144 -0.82 8.92 -29.68
CA VAL A 144 0.29 9.51 -28.91
C VAL A 144 1.42 9.85 -29.88
N GLY A 145 1.96 11.07 -29.79
CA GLY A 145 3.00 11.60 -30.68
C GLY A 145 4.42 11.23 -30.25
N LEU A 146 4.66 11.04 -28.94
CA LEU A 146 5.94 10.59 -28.38
C LEU A 146 5.72 9.32 -27.56
N PRO A 147 6.43 8.22 -27.85
CA PRO A 147 6.20 6.97 -27.15
C PRO A 147 6.54 7.09 -25.66
N GLY A 148 5.63 6.61 -24.81
CA GLY A 148 5.84 6.54 -23.38
C GLY A 148 6.62 5.30 -22.95
N TYR A 149 7.05 5.28 -21.69
CA TYR A 149 7.67 4.10 -21.08
C TYR A 149 7.32 4.00 -19.59
N SER A 150 7.45 2.79 -19.05
CA SER A 150 7.19 2.49 -17.64
C SER A 150 8.33 1.66 -17.06
N GLU A 151 8.75 2.01 -15.86
CA GLU A 151 9.86 1.39 -15.14
C GLU A 151 9.48 1.10 -13.70
N PHE A 152 10.10 0.07 -13.13
CA PHE A 152 9.94 -0.28 -11.73
C PHE A 152 11.30 -0.57 -11.10
N ASN A 153 11.57 0.03 -9.94
CA ASN A 153 12.83 -0.10 -9.21
C ASN A 153 12.72 -0.95 -7.92
N GLY A 154 11.61 -1.68 -7.76
CA GLY A 154 11.33 -2.43 -6.53
C GLY A 154 10.38 -1.71 -5.57
N GLN A 155 10.27 -0.38 -5.66
CA GLN A 155 9.43 0.42 -4.76
C GLN A 155 8.46 1.33 -5.51
N THR A 156 8.88 1.89 -6.64
CA THR A 156 8.12 2.90 -7.37
C THR A 156 7.97 2.53 -8.83
N PHE A 157 6.78 2.77 -9.38
CA PHE A 157 6.59 2.88 -10.83
C PHE A 157 6.97 4.29 -11.25
N THR A 158 7.87 4.42 -12.22
CA THR A 158 8.17 5.69 -12.88
C THR A 158 7.73 5.57 -14.33
N MET A 159 6.85 6.47 -14.73
CA MET A 159 6.21 6.44 -16.04
C MET A 159 6.44 7.75 -16.75
N GLU A 160 6.78 7.68 -18.03
CA GLU A 160 6.82 8.82 -18.93
C GLU A 160 5.68 8.68 -19.92
N GLY A 161 4.83 9.71 -20.02
CA GLY A 161 3.69 9.68 -20.93
C GLY A 161 3.43 11.02 -21.59
N GLU A 162 3.28 11.01 -22.91
CA GLU A 162 2.56 12.06 -23.64
C GLU A 162 1.06 11.73 -23.65
N GLY A 163 0.25 12.60 -24.25
CA GLY A 163 -1.14 12.31 -24.51
C GLY A 163 -2.00 13.56 -24.55
N HIS A 164 -3.06 13.52 -25.36
CA HIS A 164 -4.01 14.63 -25.47
C HIS A 164 -4.90 14.72 -24.22
N ASP A 165 -5.61 13.65 -23.89
CA ASP A 165 -6.41 13.61 -22.66
C ASP A 165 -6.82 12.19 -22.25
N VAL A 166 -7.17 12.02 -20.96
CA VAL A 166 -8.06 10.94 -20.49
C VAL A 166 -9.44 11.56 -20.36
N GLY A 167 -10.19 11.57 -21.47
CA GLY A 167 -11.36 12.44 -21.68
C GLY A 167 -12.00 12.28 -23.05
N GLY A 168 -13.05 13.07 -23.32
CA GLY A 168 -13.77 13.07 -24.61
C GLY A 168 -14.30 11.69 -25.04
N THR A 169 -14.38 11.48 -26.35
CA THR A 169 -14.79 10.21 -26.99
C THR A 169 -13.70 9.17 -27.10
N ASP A 170 -12.44 9.59 -27.02
CA ASP A 170 -11.24 8.76 -27.19
C ASP A 170 -10.09 9.27 -26.32
N ASP A 171 -9.43 8.33 -25.64
CA ASP A 171 -8.30 8.61 -24.76
C ASP A 171 -6.96 8.63 -25.51
N SER A 172 -6.03 9.45 -25.02
CA SER A 172 -4.64 9.50 -25.46
C SER A 172 -3.71 9.67 -24.24
N PHE A 173 -2.97 8.61 -23.88
CA PHE A 173 -2.08 8.57 -22.71
C PHE A 173 -1.17 7.32 -22.66
N HIS A 174 -0.15 7.30 -21.79
CA HIS A 174 0.64 6.09 -21.48
C HIS A 174 0.03 5.30 -20.31
N PHE A 175 -0.07 3.98 -20.42
CA PHE A 175 -0.77 3.12 -19.44
C PHE A 175 0.09 1.95 -18.99
N ALA A 176 0.33 1.83 -17.68
CA ALA A 176 0.88 0.63 -17.05
C ALA A 176 -0.27 -0.17 -16.42
N TYR A 177 -0.47 -1.42 -16.84
CA TYR A 177 -1.71 -2.14 -16.56
C TYR A 177 -1.53 -3.65 -16.38
N ALA A 178 -2.46 -4.28 -15.70
CA ALA A 178 -2.58 -5.73 -15.58
C ALA A 178 -4.02 -6.18 -15.91
N PRO A 179 -4.21 -7.38 -16.49
CA PRO A 179 -5.54 -7.95 -16.65
C PRO A 179 -6.15 -8.33 -15.29
N MET A 180 -7.46 -8.16 -15.16
CA MET A 180 -8.21 -8.51 -13.95
C MET A 180 -9.58 -9.06 -14.35
N THR A 181 -10.08 -10.02 -13.56
CA THR A 181 -11.42 -10.58 -13.73
C THR A 181 -12.25 -10.38 -12.46
N GLY A 182 -13.50 -9.95 -12.63
CA GLY A 182 -14.47 -9.80 -11.54
C GLY A 182 -14.35 -8.50 -10.77
N ASP A 183 -14.52 -8.59 -9.46
CA ASP A 183 -14.56 -7.45 -8.56
C ASP A 183 -13.19 -7.19 -7.93
N GLY A 184 -12.94 -5.94 -7.54
CA GLY A 184 -11.68 -5.64 -6.87
C GLY A 184 -11.38 -4.16 -6.77
N THR A 185 -10.18 -3.88 -6.30
CA THR A 185 -9.73 -2.54 -5.92
C THR A 185 -8.34 -2.28 -6.46
N ILE A 186 -8.14 -1.10 -7.04
CA ILE A 186 -6.82 -0.52 -7.23
C ILE A 186 -6.61 0.60 -6.23
N THR A 187 -5.46 0.61 -5.57
CA THR A 187 -4.97 1.71 -4.73
C THR A 187 -3.55 2.05 -5.16
N ALA A 188 -3.23 3.34 -5.24
CA ALA A 188 -1.87 3.81 -5.46
C ALA A 188 -1.69 5.18 -4.79
N ARG A 189 -0.45 5.54 -4.50
CA ARG A 189 -0.10 6.88 -4.05
C ARG A 189 0.74 7.55 -5.13
N VAL A 190 0.25 8.71 -5.58
CA VAL A 190 0.96 9.58 -6.52
C VAL A 190 2.07 10.29 -5.76
N VAL A 191 3.30 10.22 -6.27
CA VAL A 191 4.50 10.80 -5.67
C VAL A 191 5.01 11.95 -6.54
N ARG A 192 5.58 12.96 -5.89
CA ARG A 192 6.23 14.11 -6.53
C ARG A 192 7.66 13.76 -7.01
N PRO A 193 8.27 14.58 -7.89
CA PRO A 193 7.65 15.66 -8.68
C PRO A 193 7.03 15.13 -9.97
N MET A 194 6.07 15.89 -10.51
CA MET A 194 5.63 15.73 -11.90
C MET A 194 6.19 16.88 -12.73
N SER A 195 6.55 16.57 -13.98
CA SER A 195 7.18 17.52 -14.90
C SER A 195 6.20 18.60 -15.37
N SER A 196 4.91 18.28 -15.49
CA SER A 196 3.83 19.20 -15.92
C SER A 196 2.72 19.36 -14.86
N GLN A 197 2.18 20.59 -14.73
CA GLN A 197 1.01 20.89 -13.89
C GLN A 197 -0.34 20.46 -14.51
N TRP A 198 -0.32 20.11 -15.81
CA TRP A 198 -1.47 19.64 -16.57
C TRP A 198 -1.58 18.11 -16.55
N THR A 199 -0.67 17.45 -15.85
CA THR A 199 -0.61 15.99 -15.75
C THR A 199 -1.90 15.44 -15.13
N LYS A 200 -2.43 14.36 -15.72
CA LYS A 200 -3.52 13.56 -15.13
C LYS A 200 -2.98 12.23 -14.58
N PRO A 201 -2.41 12.19 -13.35
CA PRO A 201 -2.07 10.94 -12.70
C PRO A 201 -3.33 10.34 -12.05
N GLY A 202 -3.33 9.03 -11.81
CA GLY A 202 -4.49 8.39 -11.22
C GLY A 202 -4.40 6.88 -11.05
N VAL A 203 -5.58 6.30 -10.84
CA VAL A 203 -5.81 4.86 -10.95
C VAL A 203 -7.00 4.64 -11.88
N MET A 204 -6.95 3.59 -12.69
CA MET A 204 -7.93 3.36 -13.76
C MET A 204 -8.33 1.89 -13.84
N MET A 205 -9.60 1.65 -14.14
CA MET A 205 -10.15 0.38 -14.62
C MET A 205 -10.82 0.63 -15.96
N ARG A 206 -10.37 -0.05 -17.02
CA ARG A 206 -10.88 0.10 -18.39
C ARG A 206 -11.19 -1.25 -19.01
N GLU A 207 -12.27 -1.32 -19.79
CA GLU A 207 -12.78 -2.57 -20.34
C GLU A 207 -11.82 -3.20 -21.36
N THR A 208 -11.25 -2.37 -22.23
CA THR A 208 -10.35 -2.75 -23.33
C THR A 208 -9.22 -1.74 -23.45
N LEU A 209 -8.15 -2.06 -24.18
CA LEU A 209 -7.02 -1.16 -24.43
C LEU A 209 -7.25 -0.17 -25.60
N ALA A 210 -8.44 -0.21 -26.23
CA ALA A 210 -8.82 0.71 -27.30
C ALA A 210 -9.09 2.13 -26.76
N ALA A 211 -8.76 3.17 -27.53
CA ALA A 211 -8.90 4.57 -27.10
C ALA A 211 -10.32 4.96 -26.68
N ASP A 212 -11.33 4.36 -27.31
CA ASP A 212 -12.75 4.65 -27.09
C ASP A 212 -13.38 3.79 -25.98
N SER A 213 -12.57 3.09 -25.18
CA SER A 213 -13.06 2.08 -24.23
C SER A 213 -13.91 2.67 -23.10
N ARG A 214 -14.83 1.86 -22.57
CA ARG A 214 -15.46 2.15 -21.29
C ARG A 214 -14.40 2.16 -20.19
N HIS A 215 -14.43 3.15 -19.31
CA HIS A 215 -13.54 3.18 -18.17
C HIS A 215 -14.15 3.89 -16.96
N ALA A 216 -13.62 3.56 -15.79
CA ALA A 216 -13.74 4.36 -14.59
C ALA A 216 -12.33 4.65 -14.08
N SER A 217 -12.08 5.90 -13.71
CA SER A 217 -10.77 6.35 -13.26
C SER A 217 -10.92 7.30 -12.09
N VAL A 218 -10.03 7.19 -11.11
CA VAL A 218 -9.83 8.27 -10.12
C VAL A 218 -8.58 9.02 -10.52
N LEU A 219 -8.76 10.26 -10.97
CA LEU A 219 -7.67 11.10 -11.47
C LEU A 219 -7.50 12.31 -10.55
N LEU A 220 -6.25 12.76 -10.40
CA LEU A 220 -5.98 14.14 -10.05
C LEU A 220 -6.02 14.94 -11.35
N LEU A 221 -7.02 15.79 -11.49
CA LEU A 221 -7.18 16.69 -12.63
C LEU A 221 -6.19 17.86 -12.54
N PRO A 222 -5.94 18.57 -13.65
CA PRO A 222 -5.24 19.85 -13.62
C PRO A 222 -5.80 20.76 -12.54
N HIS A 223 -4.93 21.54 -11.90
CA HIS A 223 -5.28 22.32 -10.69
C HIS A 223 -5.63 21.47 -9.46
N TRP A 224 -5.12 20.24 -9.41
CA TRP A 224 -5.12 19.35 -8.24
C TRP A 224 -6.51 19.19 -7.63
N SER A 225 -7.45 18.72 -8.45
CA SER A 225 -8.74 18.26 -7.96
C SER A 225 -8.89 16.77 -8.20
N GLY A 226 -9.15 16.00 -7.14
CA GLY A 226 -9.46 14.58 -7.27
C GLY A 226 -10.88 14.40 -7.79
N ALA A 227 -11.07 13.58 -8.81
CA ALA A 227 -12.39 13.31 -9.37
C ALA A 227 -12.52 11.86 -9.86
N LEU A 228 -13.75 11.35 -9.85
CA LEU A 228 -14.13 10.14 -10.56
C LEU A 228 -14.47 10.52 -12.02
N VAL A 229 -13.68 10.02 -12.96
CA VAL A 229 -13.74 10.31 -14.40
C VAL A 229 -14.10 9.04 -15.14
N THR A 230 -15.18 9.06 -15.92
CA THR A 230 -15.81 7.83 -16.42
C THR A 230 -16.30 7.95 -17.85
N ARG A 231 -16.15 6.89 -18.63
CA ARG A 231 -16.82 6.70 -19.93
C ARG A 231 -17.72 5.47 -19.85
N SER A 232 -19.04 5.66 -19.84
CA SER A 232 -20.00 4.56 -19.62
C SER A 232 -20.33 3.75 -20.88
N LYS A 233 -20.07 4.31 -22.07
CA LYS A 233 -20.32 3.68 -23.37
C LYS A 233 -19.06 3.74 -24.21
N LYS A 234 -18.77 2.68 -24.98
CA LYS A 234 -17.70 2.69 -25.97
C LYS A 234 -17.93 3.85 -26.95
N GLY A 235 -16.92 4.69 -27.17
CA GLY A 235 -16.99 5.89 -28.02
C GLY A 235 -17.92 7.00 -27.50
N GLY A 236 -18.45 6.87 -26.28
CA GLY A 236 -19.26 7.90 -25.65
C GLY A 236 -18.42 9.00 -25.02
N GLU A 237 -19.08 10.10 -24.66
CA GLU A 237 -18.43 11.19 -23.94
C GLU A 237 -17.98 10.79 -22.53
N THR A 238 -16.82 11.29 -22.13
CA THR A 238 -16.28 11.12 -20.79
C THR A 238 -16.92 12.14 -19.84
N THR A 239 -17.41 11.66 -18.71
CA THR A 239 -17.99 12.48 -17.65
C THR A 239 -17.04 12.60 -16.47
N THR A 240 -17.07 13.76 -15.81
CA THR A 240 -16.35 14.00 -14.55
C THR A 240 -17.37 14.22 -13.44
N ASN A 241 -17.41 13.33 -12.46
CA ASN A 241 -18.23 13.50 -11.27
C ASN A 241 -17.65 14.59 -10.36
N LYS A 242 -18.32 14.86 -9.23
CA LYS A 242 -17.95 15.92 -8.27
C LYS A 242 -16.44 15.93 -7.98
N ALA A 243 -15.75 16.93 -8.53
CA ALA A 243 -14.33 17.16 -8.28
C ALA A 243 -14.13 17.73 -6.86
N ARG A 244 -13.05 17.30 -6.20
CA ARG A 244 -12.64 17.78 -4.87
C ARG A 244 -11.27 18.39 -4.94
N HIS A 245 -11.20 19.70 -4.72
CA HIS A 245 -9.95 20.44 -4.73
C HIS A 245 -9.04 20.04 -3.54
N LEU A 246 -7.75 19.86 -3.80
CA LEU A 246 -6.73 19.70 -2.77
C LEU A 246 -6.39 21.09 -2.20
N GLY A 247 -6.49 21.26 -0.88
CA GLY A 247 -6.18 22.54 -0.24
C GLY A 247 -4.69 22.91 -0.30
N GLU A 248 -4.39 24.18 -0.01
CA GLU A 248 -3.06 24.82 -0.15
C GLU A 248 -1.92 24.07 0.56
N LYS A 249 -2.21 23.33 1.63
CA LYS A 249 -1.20 22.47 2.31
C LYS A 249 -0.63 21.37 1.41
N HIS A 250 -1.33 20.99 0.34
CA HIS A 250 -0.92 19.95 -0.61
C HIS A 250 -0.48 20.51 -1.97
N VAL A 251 -0.67 21.82 -2.19
CA VAL A 251 -0.37 22.51 -3.45
C VAL A 251 0.47 23.75 -3.16
N ILE A 252 1.73 23.76 -3.59
CA ILE A 252 2.62 24.92 -3.40
C ILE A 252 2.47 25.93 -4.55
N LYS A 253 3.10 27.11 -4.37
CA LYS A 253 3.19 28.19 -5.37
C LYS A 253 3.48 27.64 -6.77
N LYS A 254 2.82 28.23 -7.78
CA LYS A 254 2.80 27.78 -9.19
C LYS A 254 2.06 26.45 -9.41
N ASN A 255 1.07 26.15 -8.57
CA ASN A 255 0.12 25.06 -8.79
C ASN A 255 0.82 23.70 -8.97
N ARG A 256 1.70 23.33 -8.03
CA ARG A 256 2.39 22.03 -8.04
C ARG A 256 2.01 21.21 -6.82
N LEU A 257 1.74 19.92 -7.02
CA LEU A 257 1.53 18.97 -5.93
C LEU A 257 2.81 18.88 -5.08
N SER A 258 2.72 19.26 -3.81
CA SER A 258 3.86 19.32 -2.89
C SER A 258 3.97 18.11 -1.97
N THR A 259 2.89 17.37 -1.80
CA THR A 259 2.81 16.18 -0.94
C THR A 259 2.25 14.99 -1.71
N PRO A 260 2.72 13.76 -1.46
CA PRO A 260 2.11 12.56 -2.03
C PRO A 260 0.62 12.46 -1.74
N TYR A 261 -0.15 11.80 -2.61
CA TYR A 261 -1.59 11.68 -2.43
C TYR A 261 -2.11 10.30 -2.83
N TRP A 262 -2.98 9.73 -2.00
CA TRP A 262 -3.55 8.39 -2.21
C TRP A 262 -4.83 8.45 -3.03
N LEU A 263 -4.96 7.53 -3.96
CA LEU A 263 -6.14 7.36 -4.80
C LEU A 263 -6.57 5.89 -4.77
N ARG A 264 -7.88 5.66 -4.77
CA ARG A 264 -8.47 4.33 -4.75
C ARG A 264 -9.70 4.27 -5.63
N LEU A 265 -9.80 3.21 -6.41
CA LEU A 265 -10.99 2.89 -7.21
C LEU A 265 -11.42 1.47 -6.88
N ILE A 266 -12.69 1.31 -6.53
CA ILE A 266 -13.32 0.03 -6.17
C ILE A 266 -14.36 -0.30 -7.23
N ARG A 267 -14.30 -1.53 -7.76
CA ARG A 267 -15.36 -2.12 -8.59
C ARG A 267 -16.09 -3.19 -7.80
N PHE A 268 -17.42 -3.11 -7.81
CA PHE A 268 -18.31 -4.17 -7.38
C PHE A 268 -19.45 -4.35 -8.40
N ARG A 269 -19.45 -5.49 -9.10
CA ARG A 269 -20.28 -5.76 -10.28
C ARG A 269 -20.06 -4.67 -11.34
N ASN A 270 -21.11 -3.88 -11.60
CA ASN A 270 -21.08 -2.75 -12.52
C ASN A 270 -20.87 -1.42 -11.80
N ARG A 271 -20.79 -1.40 -10.46
CA ARG A 271 -20.64 -0.18 -9.68
C ARG A 271 -19.17 0.13 -9.43
N PHE A 272 -18.76 1.35 -9.78
CA PHE A 272 -17.42 1.87 -9.57
C PHE A 272 -17.48 3.03 -8.58
N THR A 273 -16.67 2.98 -7.53
CA THR A 273 -16.63 4.01 -6.48
C THR A 273 -15.20 4.52 -6.29
N GLY A 274 -15.03 5.83 -6.35
CA GLY A 274 -13.74 6.49 -6.25
C GLY A 274 -13.49 7.11 -4.88
N TYR A 275 -12.25 7.06 -4.41
CA TYR A 275 -11.83 7.67 -3.16
C TYR A 275 -10.45 8.33 -3.30
N MET A 276 -10.20 9.31 -2.43
CA MET A 276 -8.90 9.99 -2.33
C MET A 276 -8.54 10.20 -0.86
N SER A 277 -7.24 10.19 -0.52
CA SER A 277 -6.77 10.38 0.85
C SER A 277 -5.41 11.06 0.91
N ALA A 278 -5.22 11.92 1.91
CA ALA A 278 -3.93 12.57 2.16
C ALA A 278 -2.95 11.68 2.94
N ASP A 279 -3.46 10.70 3.70
CA ASP A 279 -2.68 9.91 4.65
C ASP A 279 -2.78 8.39 4.40
N GLY A 280 -3.72 7.95 3.57
CA GLY A 280 -3.97 6.53 3.29
C GLY A 280 -4.92 5.87 4.30
N TYR A 281 -5.35 6.60 5.32
CA TYR A 281 -6.20 6.12 6.42
C TYR A 281 -7.58 6.77 6.42
N ASN A 282 -7.64 8.07 6.13
CA ASN A 282 -8.86 8.88 6.08
C ASN A 282 -9.24 9.11 4.61
N TRP A 283 -10.23 8.35 4.13
CA TRP A 283 -10.65 8.37 2.73
C TRP A 283 -11.86 9.27 2.51
N LYS A 284 -11.78 10.12 1.48
CA LYS A 284 -12.87 10.98 1.02
C LYS A 284 -13.50 10.39 -0.23
N ASP A 285 -14.82 10.22 -0.22
CA ASP A 285 -15.61 9.73 -1.35
C ASP A 285 -15.64 10.75 -2.51
N LEU A 286 -15.40 10.27 -3.73
CA LEU A 286 -15.51 11.01 -4.99
C LEU A 286 -16.78 10.67 -5.78
N GLY A 287 -17.63 9.79 -5.24
CA GLY A 287 -18.88 9.36 -5.83
C GLY A 287 -18.84 7.94 -6.37
N SER A 288 -19.98 7.48 -6.87
CA SER A 288 -20.15 6.17 -7.50
C SER A 288 -20.87 6.29 -8.84
N VAL A 289 -20.57 5.39 -9.78
CA VAL A 289 -21.27 5.28 -11.07
C VAL A 289 -21.53 3.81 -11.39
N GLU A 290 -22.58 3.52 -12.17
CA GLU A 290 -22.76 2.20 -12.79
C GLU A 290 -22.31 2.21 -14.24
N ILE A 291 -21.42 1.27 -14.58
CA ILE A 291 -20.91 1.04 -15.93
C ILE A 291 -21.05 -0.46 -16.22
N PRO A 292 -21.79 -0.86 -17.27
CA PRO A 292 -21.91 -2.26 -17.66
C PRO A 292 -20.62 -2.73 -18.34
N MET A 293 -19.57 -2.92 -17.54
CA MET A 293 -18.24 -3.31 -17.96
C MET A 293 -18.09 -4.84 -17.97
N ALA A 294 -17.39 -5.40 -18.95
CA ALA A 294 -17.06 -6.81 -19.02
C ALA A 294 -16.40 -7.34 -17.73
N GLN A 295 -16.55 -8.64 -17.48
CA GLN A 295 -15.96 -9.29 -16.30
C GLN A 295 -14.44 -9.29 -16.36
N THR A 296 -13.85 -9.44 -17.55
CA THR A 296 -12.40 -9.29 -17.78
C THR A 296 -12.12 -7.91 -18.33
N PHE A 297 -11.17 -7.21 -17.72
CA PHE A 297 -10.83 -5.82 -18.01
C PHE A 297 -9.38 -5.54 -17.56
N TYR A 298 -8.93 -4.31 -17.74
CA TYR A 298 -7.57 -3.90 -17.40
C TYR A 298 -7.59 -2.87 -16.27
N VAL A 299 -6.71 -3.06 -15.29
CA VAL A 299 -6.54 -2.18 -14.14
C VAL A 299 -5.12 -1.62 -14.13
N GLY A 300 -4.94 -0.34 -13.84
CA GLY A 300 -3.63 0.26 -13.98
C GLY A 300 -3.49 1.73 -13.64
N LEU A 301 -2.34 2.27 -14.00
CA LEU A 301 -1.84 3.61 -13.72
C LEU A 301 -1.73 4.38 -15.04
N PRO A 302 -2.40 5.53 -15.21
CA PRO A 302 -2.26 6.38 -16.38
C PRO A 302 -1.14 7.43 -16.19
N ALA A 303 -0.48 7.83 -17.28
CA ALA A 303 0.37 9.01 -17.35
C ALA A 303 0.01 9.79 -18.62
N CYS A 304 -0.51 11.00 -18.45
CA CYS A 304 -0.97 11.86 -19.54
C CYS A 304 -0.48 13.29 -19.28
N SER A 305 0.26 13.88 -20.21
CA SER A 305 0.81 15.23 -20.09
C SER A 305 -0.20 16.33 -20.39
N GLN A 306 -1.24 16.02 -21.17
CA GLN A 306 -2.16 16.96 -21.82
C GLN A 306 -1.47 17.98 -22.74
N LEU A 307 -0.26 17.67 -23.18
CA LEU A 307 0.56 18.58 -23.99
C LEU A 307 1.05 17.84 -25.23
N ASN A 308 0.85 18.46 -26.38
CA ASN A 308 1.27 17.90 -27.67
C ASN A 308 2.80 17.86 -27.77
N LYS A 309 3.37 16.70 -28.09
CA LYS A 309 4.83 16.48 -28.22
C LYS A 309 5.64 16.82 -26.97
N VAL A 310 5.01 16.81 -25.80
CA VAL A 310 5.69 17.01 -24.51
C VAL A 310 5.23 15.91 -23.58
N THR A 311 6.17 15.13 -23.06
CA THR A 311 5.90 14.09 -22.08
C THR A 311 5.84 14.65 -20.66
N THR A 312 5.27 13.89 -19.75
CA THR A 312 5.35 14.14 -18.31
C THR A 312 5.80 12.88 -17.59
N THR A 313 6.59 13.06 -16.53
CA THR A 313 6.97 11.98 -15.63
C THR A 313 5.96 11.89 -14.50
N VAL A 314 5.41 10.69 -14.27
CA VAL A 314 4.53 10.37 -13.15
C VAL A 314 5.16 9.24 -12.34
N THR A 315 5.21 9.42 -11.02
CA THR A 315 5.71 8.39 -10.11
C THR A 315 4.58 7.89 -9.20
N TYR A 316 4.47 6.58 -9.08
CA TYR A 316 3.53 5.91 -8.17
C TYR A 316 4.28 5.01 -7.21
N ASP A 317 3.89 5.03 -5.94
CA ASP A 317 4.31 4.04 -4.95
C ASP A 317 3.08 3.40 -4.28
N HIS A 318 3.33 2.35 -3.48
CA HIS A 318 2.28 1.59 -2.79
C HIS A 318 1.12 1.14 -3.71
N VAL A 319 1.47 0.76 -4.94
CA VAL A 319 0.51 0.31 -5.94
C VAL A 319 0.00 -1.07 -5.51
N SER A 320 -1.31 -1.24 -5.56
CA SER A 320 -1.96 -2.43 -5.03
C SER A 320 -3.20 -2.75 -5.86
N ILE A 321 -3.20 -3.92 -6.51
CA ILE A 321 -4.32 -4.55 -7.21
C ILE A 321 -4.59 -5.96 -6.64
N PRO A 322 -5.73 -6.62 -6.88
CA PRO A 322 -6.03 -7.90 -6.21
C PRO A 322 -4.96 -8.99 -6.40
N THR A 323 -4.27 -8.99 -7.54
CA THR A 323 -3.28 -9.99 -7.92
C THR A 323 -1.83 -9.60 -7.59
N TRP A 324 -1.56 -8.34 -7.25
CA TRP A 324 -0.20 -7.85 -7.04
C TRP A 324 -0.14 -6.57 -6.21
N ARG A 325 0.96 -6.37 -5.47
CA ARG A 325 1.26 -5.14 -4.73
C ARG A 325 2.74 -4.81 -4.75
N THR A 326 3.06 -3.52 -4.60
CA THR A 326 4.42 -3.04 -4.37
C THR A 326 5.04 -3.72 -3.14
N PRO A 327 6.26 -4.30 -3.26
CA PRO A 327 7.00 -4.80 -2.12
C PRO A 327 7.40 -3.67 -1.14
N PRO A 328 7.37 -3.91 0.17
CA PRO A 328 7.87 -2.98 1.19
C PRO A 328 9.32 -2.55 0.98
N SER A 329 9.65 -1.33 1.38
CA SER A 329 10.97 -0.72 1.21
C SER A 329 12.07 -1.29 2.11
N ASP A 330 11.72 -1.93 3.22
CA ASP A 330 12.63 -2.50 4.23
C ASP A 330 12.81 -4.02 4.09
N GLY A 331 12.29 -4.63 3.01
CA GLY A 331 12.32 -6.08 2.80
C GLY A 331 11.43 -6.85 3.78
N ASN A 332 10.75 -6.15 4.68
CA ASN A 332 9.80 -6.72 5.62
C ASN A 332 8.42 -6.64 4.97
N GLU A 333 7.81 -7.76 4.56
CA GLU A 333 6.51 -7.87 3.83
C GLU A 333 5.31 -7.10 4.43
N ASP A 334 5.55 -6.30 5.46
CA ASP A 334 4.64 -5.60 6.36
C ASP A 334 4.04 -4.28 5.85
N LEU A 335 4.42 -3.74 4.69
CA LEU A 335 3.63 -2.68 4.03
C LEU A 335 2.54 -3.28 3.14
N ILE A 336 1.51 -3.82 3.77
CA ILE A 336 0.21 -4.01 3.15
C ILE A 336 -0.70 -3.04 3.87
N ALA A 337 -1.11 -1.97 3.21
CA ALA A 337 -2.32 -1.30 3.65
C ALA A 337 -3.43 -2.35 3.50
N ALA A 338 -3.92 -2.93 4.62
CA ALA A 338 -5.11 -3.75 4.53
C ALA A 338 -6.18 -2.94 3.83
N ARG A 339 -6.79 -3.55 2.83
CA ARG A 339 -7.88 -2.94 2.09
C ARG A 339 -9.10 -3.06 2.97
N PRO A 340 -9.75 -1.95 3.36
CA PRO A 340 -11.12 -2.05 3.81
C PRO A 340 -11.94 -2.64 2.65
N GLU A 341 -12.41 -3.88 2.79
CA GLU A 341 -13.19 -4.58 1.76
C GLU A 341 -14.56 -5.00 2.32
N PRO A 342 -15.69 -4.69 1.67
CA PRO A 342 -16.98 -5.23 2.09
C PRO A 342 -17.17 -6.66 1.59
N ARG A 343 -17.96 -7.49 2.30
CA ARG A 343 -18.38 -8.81 1.78
C ARG A 343 -19.56 -8.68 0.83
N TRP A 344 -19.29 -8.04 -0.30
CA TRP A 344 -20.28 -7.54 -1.24
C TRP A 344 -21.26 -8.58 -1.80
N HIS A 345 -20.87 -9.86 -1.83
CA HIS A 345 -21.69 -10.98 -2.30
C HIS A 345 -22.65 -11.54 -1.24
N LYS A 346 -22.60 -11.05 -0.01
CA LYS A 346 -23.41 -11.55 1.10
C LYS A 346 -24.42 -10.51 1.54
N THR A 347 -25.65 -10.56 1.01
CA THR A 347 -26.77 -9.71 1.46
C THR A 347 -26.93 -9.70 3.00
N PRO A 348 -26.88 -10.84 3.71
CA PRO A 348 -27.00 -10.85 5.17
C PRO A 348 -25.89 -10.06 5.88
N TRP A 349 -24.71 -9.94 5.27
CA TRP A 349 -23.61 -9.16 5.82
C TRP A 349 -23.93 -7.66 5.83
N PHE A 350 -24.46 -7.14 4.72
CA PHE A 350 -24.89 -5.74 4.64
C PHE A 350 -26.09 -5.44 5.53
N GLU A 351 -27.06 -6.35 5.59
CA GLU A 351 -28.23 -6.20 6.46
C GLU A 351 -27.81 -6.06 7.92
N ARG A 352 -26.92 -6.93 8.38
CA ARG A 352 -26.38 -6.86 9.74
C ARG A 352 -25.54 -5.60 9.96
N HIS A 353 -24.68 -5.21 9.01
CA HIS A 353 -23.94 -3.94 9.10
C HIS A 353 -24.87 -2.71 9.19
N ARG A 354 -25.97 -2.69 8.42
CA ARG A 354 -26.99 -1.62 8.52
C ARG A 354 -27.71 -1.65 9.86
N ALA A 355 -28.04 -2.84 10.38
CA ALA A 355 -28.65 -3.00 11.70
C ALA A 355 -27.74 -2.47 12.81
N PHE A 356 -26.42 -2.66 12.70
CA PHE A 356 -25.45 -2.05 13.62
C PHE A 356 -25.50 -0.53 13.59
N ASN A 357 -25.47 0.07 12.39
CA ASN A 357 -25.58 1.52 12.23
C ASN A 357 -26.88 2.06 12.85
N ALA A 358 -27.99 1.34 12.68
CA ALA A 358 -29.25 1.71 13.30
C ALA A 358 -29.23 1.56 14.83
N ARG A 359 -28.65 0.48 15.37
CA ARG A 359 -28.56 0.24 16.83
C ARG A 359 -27.66 1.26 17.52
N VAL A 360 -26.51 1.57 16.94
CA VAL A 360 -25.52 2.50 17.52
C VAL A 360 -26.05 3.93 17.54
N LYS A 361 -26.80 4.34 16.51
CA LYS A 361 -27.50 5.64 16.47
C LYS A 361 -28.53 5.85 17.58
N LYS A 362 -29.07 4.77 18.17
CA LYS A 362 -29.97 4.87 19.33
C LYS A 362 -29.24 5.31 20.62
N GLY A 363 -27.92 5.38 20.61
CA GLY A 363 -27.11 5.68 21.79
C GLY A 363 -27.13 4.55 22.82
N ASN A 364 -26.74 4.88 24.06
CA ASN A 364 -26.64 3.94 25.18
C ASN A 364 -25.81 2.70 24.81
N VAL A 365 -24.52 2.93 24.59
CA VAL A 365 -23.53 1.93 24.19
C VAL A 365 -22.30 2.11 25.07
N ASP A 366 -22.14 1.28 26.10
CA ASP A 366 -20.99 1.33 27.01
C ASP A 366 -19.91 0.30 26.65
N LEU A 367 -20.29 -0.81 26.00
CA LEU A 367 -19.37 -1.87 25.60
C LEU A 367 -19.60 -2.28 24.14
N LEU A 368 -18.52 -2.45 23.39
CA LEU A 368 -18.55 -3.03 22.05
C LEU A 368 -17.88 -4.41 22.03
N MET A 369 -18.46 -5.37 21.33
CA MET A 369 -17.75 -6.59 20.90
C MET A 369 -17.62 -6.60 19.38
N ILE A 370 -16.39 -6.68 18.88
CA ILE A 370 -16.05 -6.64 17.45
C ILE A 370 -15.33 -7.94 17.10
N GLY A 371 -15.79 -8.61 16.05
CA GLY A 371 -15.15 -9.84 15.61
C GLY A 371 -15.83 -10.52 14.44
N ASP A 372 -15.63 -11.83 14.34
CA ASP A 372 -16.12 -12.69 13.27
C ASP A 372 -17.28 -13.60 13.71
N SER A 373 -17.37 -14.83 13.19
CA SER A 373 -18.41 -15.80 13.53
C SER A 373 -18.40 -16.18 14.99
N ILE A 374 -17.22 -16.30 15.61
CA ILE A 374 -17.09 -16.70 17.01
C ILE A 374 -17.70 -15.62 17.92
N THR A 375 -17.50 -14.35 17.61
CA THR A 375 -18.12 -13.24 18.36
C THR A 375 -19.58 -13.02 17.93
N HIS A 376 -19.93 -13.22 16.67
CA HIS A 376 -21.30 -13.06 16.17
C HIS A 376 -22.26 -14.02 16.86
N TRP A 377 -21.84 -15.25 17.13
CA TRP A 377 -22.68 -16.28 17.75
C TRP A 377 -23.01 -16.02 19.23
N TRP A 378 -22.52 -14.95 19.84
CA TRP A 378 -23.11 -14.40 21.07
C TRP A 378 -24.59 -14.01 20.89
N ASP A 379 -25.02 -13.65 19.68
CA ASP A 379 -26.43 -13.33 19.40
C ASP A 379 -27.27 -14.59 19.10
N LYS A 380 -26.64 -15.75 18.96
CA LYS A 380 -27.30 -16.99 18.57
C LYS A 380 -27.95 -17.66 19.77
N GLU A 381 -29.22 -18.05 19.62
CA GLU A 381 -29.99 -18.78 20.63
C GLU A 381 -29.70 -20.29 20.63
N GLY A 382 -30.16 -20.97 21.68
CA GLY A 382 -30.02 -22.41 21.85
C GLY A 382 -28.62 -22.85 22.31
N GLU A 383 -28.43 -24.17 22.39
CA GLU A 383 -27.20 -24.78 22.94
C GLU A 383 -25.96 -24.54 22.07
N SER A 384 -26.14 -24.13 20.81
CA SER A 384 -25.06 -23.86 19.86
C SER A 384 -24.72 -22.36 19.73
N GLY A 385 -25.17 -21.54 20.69
CA GLY A 385 -24.97 -20.09 20.70
C GLY A 385 -24.81 -19.51 22.11
N GLY A 386 -24.40 -18.25 22.16
CA GLY A 386 -24.02 -17.57 23.40
C GLY A 386 -25.11 -16.69 24.02
N LYS A 387 -26.31 -16.58 23.43
CA LYS A 387 -27.29 -15.53 23.81
C LYS A 387 -27.68 -15.53 25.28
N LYS A 388 -27.90 -16.71 25.87
CA LYS A 388 -28.23 -16.83 27.30
C LYS A 388 -27.11 -16.27 28.19
N ILE A 389 -25.86 -16.56 27.84
CA ILE A 389 -24.68 -16.11 28.58
C ILE A 389 -24.45 -14.61 28.34
N TRP A 390 -24.70 -14.11 27.12
CA TRP A 390 -24.66 -12.68 26.82
C TRP A 390 -25.60 -11.87 27.72
N ASP A 391 -26.83 -12.36 27.90
CA ASP A 391 -27.83 -11.70 28.74
C ASP A 391 -27.44 -11.66 30.23
N GLN A 392 -26.66 -12.64 30.68
CA GLN A 392 -26.14 -12.71 32.04
C GLN A 392 -24.97 -11.72 32.27
N TYR A 393 -24.00 -11.67 31.35
CA TYR A 393 -22.73 -10.96 31.57
C TYR A 393 -22.64 -9.57 30.92
N TYR A 394 -23.33 -9.33 29.80
CA TYR A 394 -23.08 -8.14 28.96
C TYR A 394 -24.30 -7.27 28.71
N ALA A 395 -25.52 -7.81 28.77
CA ALA A 395 -26.73 -7.02 28.52
C ALA A 395 -26.89 -5.82 29.48
N LYS A 396 -26.52 -5.99 30.76
CA LYS A 396 -26.55 -4.91 31.77
C LYS A 396 -25.49 -3.82 31.55
N ARG A 397 -24.46 -4.11 30.74
CA ARG A 397 -23.37 -3.18 30.38
C ARG A 397 -23.64 -2.44 29.09
N ASN A 398 -24.92 -2.34 28.68
CA ASN A 398 -25.33 -1.73 27.41
C ASN A 398 -24.47 -2.20 26.22
N ALA A 399 -24.10 -3.48 26.22
CA ALA A 399 -23.18 -4.04 25.26
C ALA A 399 -23.83 -4.14 23.87
N VAL A 400 -23.04 -3.88 22.83
CA VAL A 400 -23.45 -4.05 21.44
C VAL A 400 -22.47 -4.98 20.73
N ASN A 401 -23.02 -6.06 20.17
CA ASN A 401 -22.29 -6.99 19.34
C ASN A 401 -22.23 -6.49 17.89
N LEU A 402 -21.03 -6.08 17.47
CA LEU A 402 -20.71 -5.59 16.12
C LEU A 402 -19.96 -6.65 15.29
N ALA A 403 -20.10 -7.93 15.60
CA ALA A 403 -19.43 -9.01 14.89
C ALA A 403 -20.29 -9.60 13.76
N ILE A 404 -19.65 -9.98 12.64
CA ILE A 404 -20.34 -10.62 11.51
C ILE A 404 -19.64 -11.92 11.13
N SER A 405 -20.43 -12.96 10.87
CA SER A 405 -19.92 -14.29 10.55
C SER A 405 -19.06 -14.27 9.30
N GLY A 406 -17.88 -14.90 9.37
CA GLY A 406 -16.89 -14.95 8.29
C GLY A 406 -16.17 -13.62 8.03
N ASP A 407 -16.24 -12.64 8.94
CA ASP A 407 -15.40 -11.46 8.86
C ASP A 407 -13.92 -11.84 8.95
N ARG A 408 -13.14 -11.09 8.18
CA ARG A 408 -11.68 -11.04 8.20
C ARG A 408 -11.29 -9.62 8.60
N THR A 409 -10.02 -9.39 8.86
CA THR A 409 -9.52 -8.08 9.30
C THR A 409 -9.91 -6.94 8.34
N GLU A 410 -9.83 -7.16 7.03
CA GLU A 410 -10.27 -6.20 5.99
C GLU A 410 -11.75 -5.82 6.09
N HIS A 411 -12.61 -6.77 6.45
CA HIS A 411 -14.05 -6.56 6.53
C HIS A 411 -14.37 -5.70 7.76
N VAL A 412 -13.71 -5.96 8.88
CA VAL A 412 -13.82 -5.11 10.08
C VAL A 412 -13.35 -3.69 9.79
N LEU A 413 -12.20 -3.53 9.13
CA LEU A 413 -11.67 -2.22 8.74
C LEU A 413 -12.69 -1.43 7.91
N TRP A 414 -13.32 -2.09 6.92
CA TRP A 414 -14.37 -1.46 6.12
C TRP A 414 -15.57 -1.04 6.97
N ARG A 415 -16.04 -1.89 7.86
CA ARG A 415 -17.20 -1.59 8.71
C ARG A 415 -16.94 -0.39 9.62
N LEU A 416 -15.74 -0.29 10.19
CA LEU A 416 -15.34 0.86 11.01
C LEU A 416 -15.20 2.14 10.18
N GLU A 417 -14.94 2.06 8.88
CA GLU A 417 -14.94 3.22 7.97
C GLU A 417 -16.34 3.67 7.57
N ASN A 418 -17.32 2.77 7.58
CA ASN A 418 -18.65 2.99 7.03
C ASN A 418 -19.73 3.05 8.13
N GLY A 419 -19.42 3.67 9.26
CA GLY A 419 -20.30 3.80 10.41
C GLY A 419 -19.83 2.94 11.58
N ASN A 420 -20.74 2.09 12.08
CA ASN A 420 -20.65 1.10 13.17
C ASN A 420 -20.22 1.64 14.55
N ILE A 421 -19.50 2.74 14.60
CA ILE A 421 -18.97 3.37 15.80
C ILE A 421 -19.04 4.90 15.73
N ASP A 422 -19.60 5.47 14.66
CA ASP A 422 -19.72 6.90 14.50
C ASP A 422 -20.75 7.47 15.50
N GLY A 423 -20.36 8.54 16.21
CA GLY A 423 -21.23 9.26 17.14
C GLY A 423 -21.42 8.60 18.51
N ILE A 424 -20.63 7.58 18.85
CA ILE A 424 -20.61 6.97 20.20
C ILE A 424 -19.25 7.12 20.86
N SER A 425 -19.21 6.90 22.18
CA SER A 425 -17.99 6.90 22.98
C SER A 425 -18.09 5.84 24.09
N PRO A 426 -18.10 4.54 23.73
CA PRO A 426 -18.20 3.45 24.70
C PRO A 426 -17.01 3.46 25.65
N LYS A 427 -17.17 2.86 26.83
CA LYS A 427 -16.10 2.74 27.82
C LYS A 427 -15.08 1.69 27.39
N LEU A 428 -15.55 0.57 26.83
CA LEU A 428 -14.72 -0.56 26.43
C LEU A 428 -15.09 -1.06 25.02
N ALA A 429 -14.09 -1.37 24.21
CA ALA A 429 -14.24 -2.13 22.97
C ALA A 429 -13.41 -3.41 23.04
N ILE A 430 -14.05 -4.56 22.89
CA ILE A 430 -13.41 -5.87 22.87
C ILE A 430 -13.28 -6.30 21.41
N LEU A 431 -12.06 -6.59 20.98
CA LEU A 431 -11.72 -7.01 19.62
C LEU A 431 -11.17 -8.44 19.63
N MET A 432 -11.80 -9.33 18.87
CA MET A 432 -11.25 -10.64 18.53
C MET A 432 -11.54 -10.94 17.06
N ILE A 433 -10.51 -10.94 16.23
CA ILE A 433 -10.62 -11.11 14.78
C ILE A 433 -9.35 -11.77 14.23
N GLY A 434 -9.49 -12.51 13.13
CA GLY A 434 -8.36 -12.98 12.33
C GLY A 434 -8.36 -14.47 12.05
N THR A 435 -9.18 -15.27 12.75
CA THR A 435 -9.21 -16.73 12.53
C THR A 435 -9.61 -17.10 11.10
N ASN A 436 -10.41 -16.27 10.42
CA ASN A 436 -10.82 -16.46 9.02
C ASN A 436 -9.76 -16.01 8.00
N ASN A 437 -8.71 -15.30 8.42
CA ASN A 437 -7.61 -14.90 7.54
C ASN A 437 -6.63 -16.06 7.27
N HIS A 438 -6.70 -17.16 8.02
CA HIS A 438 -5.77 -18.29 7.91
C HIS A 438 -5.65 -18.91 6.50
N SER A 439 -6.70 -18.84 5.68
CA SER A 439 -6.72 -19.35 4.31
C SER A 439 -6.28 -18.33 3.26
N SER A 440 -6.18 -17.04 3.63
CA SER A 440 -6.10 -15.93 2.69
C SER A 440 -4.93 -14.98 2.96
N SER A 441 -4.34 -15.02 4.15
CA SER A 441 -3.29 -14.10 4.57
C SER A 441 -2.25 -14.81 5.45
N PRO A 442 -0.96 -14.46 5.32
CA PRO A 442 0.05 -14.83 6.30
C PRO A 442 -0.26 -14.27 7.71
N PRO A 443 0.23 -14.90 8.79
CA PRO A 443 0.04 -14.43 10.16
C PRO A 443 0.52 -12.99 10.40
N GLU A 444 1.61 -12.57 9.78
CA GLU A 444 2.22 -11.23 9.90
C GLU A 444 1.24 -10.15 9.41
N VAL A 445 0.61 -10.42 8.27
CA VAL A 445 -0.42 -9.56 7.68
C VAL A 445 -1.62 -9.43 8.61
N THR A 446 -2.09 -10.55 9.13
CA THR A 446 -3.23 -10.58 10.05
C THR A 446 -2.93 -9.82 11.34
N ALA A 447 -1.73 -10.00 11.91
CA ALA A 447 -1.28 -9.32 13.12
C ALA A 447 -1.22 -7.80 12.92
N ARG A 448 -0.66 -7.33 11.81
CA ARG A 448 -0.64 -5.90 11.49
C ARG A 448 -2.05 -5.36 11.27
N ASP A 449 -2.94 -6.08 10.60
CA ASP A 449 -4.30 -5.58 10.38
C ASP A 449 -5.09 -5.46 11.67
N ILE A 450 -4.87 -6.35 12.62
CA ILE A 450 -5.39 -6.19 13.99
C ILE A 450 -4.87 -4.87 14.59
N ARG A 451 -3.57 -4.56 14.46
CA ARG A 451 -3.02 -3.27 14.89
C ARG A 451 -3.64 -2.08 14.17
N LEU A 452 -3.91 -2.19 12.87
CA LEU A 452 -4.60 -1.15 12.10
C LEU A 452 -6.04 -0.94 12.59
N ILE A 453 -6.76 -2.01 12.89
CA ILE A 453 -8.11 -1.94 13.49
C ILE A 453 -8.03 -1.23 14.83
N VAL A 454 -7.09 -1.60 15.69
CA VAL A 454 -6.88 -0.96 17.00
C VAL A 454 -6.54 0.52 16.84
N GLY A 455 -5.63 0.88 15.94
CA GLY A 455 -5.30 2.27 15.64
C GLY A 455 -6.52 3.07 15.16
N LYS A 456 -7.34 2.49 14.27
CA LYS A 456 -8.58 3.13 13.80
C LYS A 456 -9.59 3.29 14.94
N LEU A 457 -9.70 2.32 15.83
CA LEU A 457 -10.54 2.42 17.04
C LEU A 457 -10.04 3.53 17.96
N ARG A 458 -8.73 3.64 18.23
CA ARG A 458 -8.17 4.74 19.04
C ARG A 458 -8.42 6.11 18.41
N ILE A 459 -8.33 6.22 17.07
CA ILE A 459 -8.61 7.47 16.35
C ILE A 459 -10.10 7.84 16.43
N LYS A 460 -10.99 6.90 16.14
CA LYS A 460 -12.44 7.19 16.10
C LYS A 460 -13.08 7.25 17.49
N LEU A 461 -12.55 6.53 18.45
CA LEU A 461 -13.05 6.40 19.82
C LEU A 461 -11.93 6.72 20.84
N PRO A 462 -11.45 7.99 20.90
CA PRO A 462 -10.25 8.33 21.67
C PRO A 462 -10.37 8.11 23.18
N LYS A 463 -11.59 8.08 23.71
CA LYS A 463 -11.88 7.84 25.14
C LYS A 463 -12.13 6.36 25.50
N THR A 464 -12.21 5.48 24.50
CA THR A 464 -12.55 4.07 24.69
C THR A 464 -11.30 3.26 24.98
N THR A 465 -11.34 2.47 26.05
CA THR A 465 -10.35 1.42 26.34
C THR A 465 -10.56 0.25 25.38
N ILE A 466 -9.50 -0.35 24.88
CA ILE A 466 -9.54 -1.45 23.91
C ILE A 466 -8.97 -2.71 24.57
N LEU A 467 -9.74 -3.80 24.56
CA LEU A 467 -9.26 -5.13 24.91
C LEU A 467 -9.16 -5.99 23.64
N VAL A 468 -7.94 -6.33 23.26
CA VAL A 468 -7.65 -7.27 22.17
C VAL A 468 -7.50 -8.66 22.76
N LEU A 469 -8.33 -9.59 22.30
CA LEU A 469 -8.19 -11.01 22.66
C LEU A 469 -7.29 -11.73 21.67
N GLY A 470 -6.48 -12.66 22.18
CA GLY A 470 -5.82 -13.66 21.35
C GLY A 470 -6.85 -14.46 20.55
N ILE A 471 -6.53 -14.74 19.29
CA ILE A 471 -7.34 -15.60 18.44
C ILE A 471 -7.36 -17.00 19.05
N PHE A 472 -8.55 -17.56 19.26
CA PHE A 472 -8.68 -18.87 19.89
C PHE A 472 -8.01 -19.97 19.08
N PRO A 473 -7.51 -21.02 19.75
CA PRO A 473 -7.09 -22.24 19.06
C PRO A 473 -8.28 -22.82 18.29
N ARG A 474 -7.99 -23.59 17.24
CA ARG A 474 -8.98 -24.30 16.43
C ARG A 474 -8.46 -25.65 15.96
N GLY A 475 -9.30 -26.47 15.36
CA GLY A 475 -8.95 -27.84 14.98
C GLY A 475 -8.87 -28.78 16.19
N GLY A 476 -8.76 -30.08 15.94
CA GLY A 476 -8.73 -31.10 17.00
C GLY A 476 -7.40 -31.16 17.77
N ASN A 477 -6.28 -30.95 17.07
CA ASN A 477 -4.91 -31.14 17.57
C ASN A 477 -4.07 -29.87 17.41
N ASP A 478 -2.83 -29.89 17.91
CA ASP A 478 -1.91 -28.75 17.84
C ASP A 478 -1.30 -28.55 16.45
N ASP A 479 -1.17 -29.61 15.65
CA ASP A 479 -0.63 -29.60 14.28
C ASP A 479 -1.56 -28.99 13.22
N ASP A 480 -2.80 -28.63 13.58
CA ASP A 480 -3.72 -27.94 12.69
C ASP A 480 -3.10 -26.65 12.11
N THR A 481 -3.03 -26.57 10.79
CA THR A 481 -2.35 -25.46 10.10
C THR A 481 -2.99 -24.10 10.40
N ALA A 482 -4.31 -24.05 10.59
CA ALA A 482 -5.03 -22.83 10.94
C ALA A 482 -4.76 -22.44 12.39
N ARG A 483 -4.68 -23.41 13.30
CA ARG A 483 -4.26 -23.19 14.70
C ARG A 483 -2.85 -22.63 14.77
N GLN A 484 -1.89 -23.21 14.07
CA GLN A 484 -0.50 -22.73 14.06
C GLN A 484 -0.41 -21.29 13.56
N LYS A 485 -1.17 -20.94 12.51
CA LYS A 485 -1.28 -19.56 12.03
C LYS A 485 -1.88 -18.64 13.10
N ASN A 486 -2.99 -19.01 13.74
CA ASN A 486 -3.59 -18.21 14.82
C ASN A 486 -2.62 -17.98 15.98
N MET A 487 -1.88 -19.02 16.40
CA MET A 487 -0.90 -18.90 17.49
C MET A 487 0.28 -18.02 17.10
N LYS A 488 0.71 -18.05 15.83
CA LYS A 488 1.73 -17.12 15.32
C LYS A 488 1.22 -15.67 15.36
N VAL A 489 -0.03 -15.43 14.95
CA VAL A 489 -0.66 -14.09 15.06
C VAL A 489 -0.66 -13.62 16.52
N ASN A 490 -1.08 -14.47 17.47
CA ASN A 490 -1.12 -14.12 18.90
C ASN A 490 0.26 -13.67 19.41
N LYS A 491 1.32 -14.40 19.07
CA LYS A 491 2.70 -14.01 19.41
C LYS A 491 3.10 -12.66 18.83
N LEU A 492 2.63 -12.33 17.63
CA LEU A 492 2.94 -11.06 16.96
C LEU A 492 2.12 -9.87 17.48
N ILE A 493 0.98 -10.09 18.13
CA ILE A 493 0.12 -9.02 18.67
C ILE A 493 0.18 -8.92 20.19
N CYS A 494 0.92 -9.78 20.90
CA CYS A 494 0.86 -9.83 22.36
C CYS A 494 1.35 -8.56 23.05
N ASN A 495 2.21 -7.78 22.39
CA ASN A 495 2.74 -6.49 22.84
C ASN A 495 1.94 -5.28 22.28
N ILE A 496 0.74 -5.47 21.72
CA ILE A 496 -0.07 -4.38 21.16
C ILE A 496 -0.49 -3.32 22.18
N GLY A 497 -0.42 -3.63 23.47
CA GLY A 497 -0.79 -2.73 24.56
C GLY A 497 0.38 -2.03 25.28
N ASP A 498 1.63 -2.28 24.88
CA ASP A 498 2.79 -1.85 25.69
C ASP A 498 3.02 -0.32 25.65
N GLU A 499 2.58 0.35 24.58
CA GLU A 499 2.80 1.79 24.36
C GLU A 499 1.64 2.67 24.83
N ASP A 500 0.41 2.15 24.90
CA ASP A 500 -0.81 2.89 25.25
C ASP A 500 -1.55 2.20 26.39
N ARG A 501 -1.67 2.88 27.53
CA ARG A 501 -2.39 2.37 28.71
C ARG A 501 -3.87 2.09 28.46
N MET A 502 -4.42 2.55 27.33
CA MET A 502 -5.79 2.30 26.89
C MET A 502 -5.94 1.02 26.07
N ILE A 503 -4.85 0.35 25.69
CA ILE A 503 -4.88 -0.88 24.89
C ILE A 503 -4.39 -2.03 25.76
N HIS A 504 -5.18 -3.10 25.83
CA HIS A 504 -4.86 -4.29 26.61
C HIS A 504 -4.92 -5.52 25.72
N TYR A 505 -3.93 -6.40 25.84
CA TYR A 505 -3.94 -7.71 25.19
C TYR A 505 -4.17 -8.82 26.22
N ARG A 506 -5.04 -9.79 25.93
CA ARG A 506 -5.20 -10.99 26.74
C ARG A 506 -5.39 -12.22 25.87
N ASP A 507 -4.58 -13.25 26.10
CA ASP A 507 -4.79 -14.57 25.52
C ASP A 507 -5.51 -15.44 26.56
N ILE A 508 -6.75 -15.83 26.25
CA ILE A 508 -7.57 -16.75 27.06
C ILE A 508 -7.77 -18.09 26.34
N GLY A 509 -6.98 -18.38 25.30
CA GLY A 509 -7.11 -19.58 24.48
C GLY A 509 -6.92 -20.88 25.26
N ALA A 510 -6.16 -20.84 26.35
CA ALA A 510 -5.95 -21.99 27.25
C ALA A 510 -7.26 -22.52 27.86
N THR A 511 -8.29 -21.68 27.99
CA THR A 511 -9.63 -22.08 28.49
C THR A 511 -10.22 -23.24 27.67
N PHE A 512 -9.98 -23.24 26.35
CA PHE A 512 -10.53 -24.20 25.41
C PHE A 512 -9.66 -25.43 25.19
N LEU A 513 -8.55 -25.55 25.92
CA LEU A 513 -7.59 -26.63 25.75
C LEU A 513 -7.54 -27.54 26.98
N ASP A 514 -7.35 -28.83 26.71
CA ASP A 514 -6.88 -29.82 27.68
C ASP A 514 -5.47 -30.24 27.27
N GLY A 515 -4.47 -29.65 27.94
CA GLY A 515 -3.08 -29.67 27.47
C GLY A 515 -2.94 -29.10 26.07
N ARG A 516 -2.68 -29.97 25.08
CA ARG A 516 -2.55 -29.58 23.66
C ARG A 516 -3.84 -29.80 22.86
N ARG A 517 -4.82 -30.55 23.37
CA ARG A 517 -6.02 -30.94 22.63
C ARG A 517 -7.14 -29.93 22.83
N MET A 518 -7.99 -29.78 21.81
CA MET A 518 -9.22 -28.99 21.94
C MET A 518 -10.22 -29.71 22.85
N LYS A 519 -10.94 -28.96 23.69
CA LYS A 519 -12.08 -29.47 24.48
C LYS A 519 -13.34 -29.58 23.61
N PRO A 520 -13.73 -30.78 23.15
CA PRO A 520 -14.84 -30.94 22.21
C PRO A 520 -16.21 -30.66 22.86
N ASP A 521 -16.31 -30.74 24.18
CA ASP A 521 -17.47 -30.37 24.97
C ASP A 521 -17.71 -28.85 25.01
N LEU A 522 -16.69 -28.03 24.71
CA LEU A 522 -16.78 -26.58 24.60
C LEU A 522 -16.82 -26.09 23.15
N ILE A 523 -16.00 -26.68 22.27
CA ILE A 523 -15.88 -26.32 20.85
C ILE A 523 -16.09 -27.58 19.99
N PRO A 524 -17.34 -28.02 19.77
CA PRO A 524 -17.64 -29.32 19.17
C PRO A 524 -17.25 -29.46 17.70
N ASP A 525 -17.25 -28.37 16.93
CA ASP A 525 -16.84 -28.35 15.52
C ASP A 525 -15.36 -27.94 15.35
N GLY A 526 -14.62 -27.80 16.44
CA GLY A 526 -13.24 -27.35 16.46
C GLY A 526 -13.02 -25.89 16.08
N THR A 527 -14.07 -25.06 15.94
CA THR A 527 -13.94 -23.62 15.65
C THR A 527 -14.88 -22.74 16.49
N HIS A 528 -16.15 -23.11 16.61
CA HIS A 528 -17.19 -22.32 17.27
C HIS A 528 -17.53 -22.88 18.65
N PRO A 529 -17.52 -22.05 19.70
CA PRO A 529 -18.00 -22.45 21.02
C PRO A 529 -19.49 -22.80 20.98
N ASN A 530 -19.88 -23.82 21.74
CA ASN A 530 -21.28 -24.04 22.13
C ASN A 530 -21.61 -23.18 23.38
N GLN A 531 -22.80 -23.33 23.93
CA GLN A 531 -23.24 -22.55 25.10
C GLN A 531 -22.30 -22.71 26.32
N LYS A 532 -21.76 -23.92 26.56
CA LYS A 532 -20.77 -24.16 27.63
C LYS A 532 -19.44 -23.47 27.32
N GLY A 533 -19.00 -23.52 26.06
CA GLY A 533 -17.83 -22.79 25.60
C GLY A 533 -17.97 -21.27 25.74
N TYR A 534 -19.15 -20.72 25.47
CA TYR A 534 -19.45 -19.30 25.73
C TYR A 534 -19.46 -18.95 27.23
N ALA A 535 -19.96 -19.85 28.09
CA ALA A 535 -19.86 -19.66 29.54
C ALA A 535 -18.40 -19.61 30.00
N ALA A 536 -17.59 -20.57 29.56
CA ALA A 536 -16.16 -20.61 29.87
C ALA A 536 -15.41 -19.37 29.32
N TRP A 537 -15.78 -18.87 28.14
CA TRP A 537 -15.27 -17.59 27.62
C TRP A 537 -15.64 -16.44 28.55
N ALA A 538 -16.92 -16.29 28.90
CA ALA A 538 -17.37 -15.22 29.78
C ALA A 538 -16.65 -15.24 31.14
N GLU A 539 -16.57 -16.41 31.79
CA GLU A 539 -15.89 -16.58 33.07
C GLU A 539 -14.40 -16.21 33.00
N ALA A 540 -13.69 -16.63 31.95
CA ALA A 540 -12.28 -16.29 31.77
C ALA A 540 -12.05 -14.80 31.47
N MET A 541 -13.00 -14.13 30.82
CA MET A 541 -12.89 -12.73 30.40
C MET A 541 -13.40 -11.74 31.46
N GLU A 542 -14.34 -12.15 32.32
CA GLU A 542 -15.05 -11.29 33.26
C GLU A 542 -14.13 -10.50 34.21
N PRO A 543 -13.11 -11.09 34.87
CA PRO A 543 -12.23 -10.34 35.77
C PRO A 543 -11.48 -9.21 35.06
N ILE A 544 -11.20 -9.38 33.76
CA ILE A 544 -10.53 -8.37 32.93
C ILE A 544 -11.53 -7.27 32.60
N VAL A 545 -12.73 -7.62 32.13
CA VAL A 545 -13.76 -6.66 31.71
C VAL A 545 -14.22 -5.80 32.88
N SER A 546 -14.54 -6.40 34.03
CA SER A 546 -14.96 -5.68 35.23
C SER A 546 -13.90 -4.69 35.69
N LYS A 547 -12.62 -5.10 35.69
CA LYS A 547 -11.49 -4.21 36.00
C LYS A 547 -11.38 -3.04 35.02
N LEU A 548 -11.50 -3.29 33.72
CA LEU A 548 -11.38 -2.24 32.70
C LEU A 548 -12.57 -1.27 32.69
N LEU A 549 -13.75 -1.73 33.13
CA LEU A 549 -14.94 -0.88 33.30
C LEU A 549 -14.99 -0.16 34.66
N GLY A 550 -14.07 -0.46 35.58
CA GLY A 550 -14.06 0.10 36.93
C GLY A 550 -15.20 -0.44 37.82
N GLU A 551 -15.70 -1.64 37.52
CA GLU A 551 -16.75 -2.29 38.29
C GLU A 551 -16.13 -2.99 39.52
N THR A 552 -16.69 -2.76 40.71
CA THR A 552 -16.34 -3.52 41.91
C THR A 552 -16.90 -4.93 41.77
N ASN A 553 -16.04 -5.91 41.45
CA ASN A 553 -16.31 -7.35 41.27
C ASN A 553 -17.69 -7.80 41.78
N PRO A 554 -18.73 -7.83 40.91
CA PRO A 554 -19.88 -8.66 41.17
C PRO A 554 -19.52 -10.08 40.71
N VAL A 555 -19.80 -11.08 41.55
CA VAL A 555 -19.62 -12.53 41.28
C VAL A 555 -18.26 -13.11 41.68
N ALA A 556 -18.05 -13.20 43.00
CA ALA A 556 -17.77 -14.51 43.59
C ALA A 556 -19.12 -15.12 43.97
N LYS A 557 -19.54 -16.17 43.26
CA LYS A 557 -20.47 -17.18 43.76
C LYS A 557 -20.01 -18.53 43.26
#